data_AF-J9FHD1-F1
#
_entry.id   AF-J9FHD1-F1
#
_cell.length_a   1.000
_cell.length_b   1.000
_cell.length_c   1.000
_cell.angle_alpha   90.00
_cell.angle_beta   90.00
_cell.angle_gamma   90.00
#
_symmetry.space_group_name_H-M   'P 1'
#
loop_
_entity.id
_entity.type
_entity.pdbx_description
1 polymer ?
#
loop_
_entity_poly.entity_id
_entity_poly.type
_entity_poly.pdbx_seq_one_letter_code
_entity_poly.pdbx_strand_id
1 'polypeptide(L)'
;MKVKHIFLSAFIALSATGIQAQSLSPSTKTHWDKGTLVVETPERPAGQQHVLGLKAPKMQTVRVGFVGLGMRGPWAVMRFCHIPGVEIVALCDYEAERAENSQKYLREAGMIPADIYSGEKGYEELCKRSDIDLVYIATDWNHHFPVAKFAMENGKHVAIEVPSAMNLNQCWTLIDLSEQTRLHCFILENCCYDYYEMNALAMAKDGVFGEIIRAEGAYIHELSAFWKAYWKDPNDNDKDNLHWRMKYNMENRGDVYATHGLGPVAQCMDIHRGDRFTTLVAMDTKSFAGKEYVKNLTGKEPKEFRNGDHTTTLMRTANGKVVEIQHNVMTPQPYNRLFKLTGTKGYATKYPTPEYALSGDAMKDTGAPNMDDINAHGFLNAEQKKALEKKYYHPILTKFGEKGRAMGHGGMDFIMDSRLVYCLQNGLPLDMDVYDLAEWCCLSELGALSMDNNCAAVTFPDFTRGHWNEVKGYKHAYAPAEEEAATEAKAEAYTAAQKEATIACNLWTLYDNVKNATDAKAKAKAQKAYDRAKVKAHKQLDKAMNAK
;
A
#
# COMPACT_ATOMS: atom_id res chain seq x y z
N MET A 1 -21.06 69.99 23.80
CA MET A 1 -21.36 69.56 22.40
C MET A 1 -20.27 68.58 21.98
N LYS A 2 -20.60 67.53 21.22
CA LYS A 2 -20.00 66.18 21.29
C LYS A 2 -18.51 66.07 20.88
N VAL A 3 -17.74 65.40 21.73
CA VAL A 3 -16.47 64.71 21.39
C VAL A 3 -16.81 63.49 20.52
N LYS A 4 -16.14 63.29 19.38
CA LYS A 4 -16.23 62.04 18.60
C LYS A 4 -14.88 61.36 18.59
N HIS A 5 -14.88 60.17 19.17
CA HIS A 5 -13.78 59.23 19.26
C HIS A 5 -13.45 58.60 17.91
N ILE A 6 -12.15 58.37 17.76
CA ILE A 6 -11.45 57.53 16.80
C ILE A 6 -11.97 56.09 16.91
N PHE A 7 -12.37 55.48 15.78
CA PHE A 7 -12.49 54.03 15.67
C PHE A 7 -11.43 53.54 14.68
N LEU A 8 -10.31 53.07 15.23
CA LEU A 8 -9.34 52.26 14.52
C LEU A 8 -9.77 50.80 14.73
N SER A 9 -10.40 50.21 13.72
CA SER A 9 -10.78 48.80 13.74
C SER A 9 -9.54 47.93 13.53
N ALA A 10 -8.88 47.54 14.62
CA ALA A 10 -7.87 46.50 14.60
C ALA A 10 -8.56 45.15 14.35
N PHE A 11 -8.39 44.58 13.16
CA PHE A 11 -8.65 43.18 12.91
C PHE A 11 -7.64 42.35 13.71
N ILE A 12 -8.03 41.93 14.92
CA ILE A 12 -7.32 40.89 15.66
C ILE A 12 -7.70 39.58 14.97
N ALA A 13 -6.82 39.08 14.11
CA ALA A 13 -6.82 37.68 13.75
C ALA A 13 -6.56 36.89 15.03
N LEU A 14 -7.61 36.33 15.64
CA LEU A 14 -7.44 35.29 16.64
C LEU A 14 -6.92 34.05 15.92
N SER A 15 -5.60 33.95 15.77
CA SER A 15 -4.94 32.67 15.64
C SER A 15 -5.14 31.94 16.97
N ALA A 16 -6.17 31.10 17.04
CA ALA A 16 -6.25 30.11 18.09
C ALA A 16 -5.09 29.13 17.86
N THR A 17 -3.94 29.44 18.44
CA THR A 17 -2.83 28.50 18.63
C THR A 17 -3.27 27.50 19.69
N GLY A 18 -4.14 26.58 19.29
CA GLY A 18 -4.31 25.28 19.92
C GLY A 18 -3.22 24.35 19.37
N ILE A 19 -2.60 23.61 20.27
CA ILE A 19 -1.40 22.80 20.06
C ILE A 19 -1.62 21.81 18.90
N GLN A 20 -0.80 21.92 17.84
CA GLN A 20 -0.95 21.17 16.58
C GLN A 20 -0.70 19.67 16.75
N ALA A 21 -1.77 18.90 16.83
CA ALA A 21 -1.80 17.50 16.42
C ALA A 21 -2.64 17.41 15.14
N GLN A 22 -1.94 17.25 14.02
CA GLN A 22 -2.40 16.88 12.67
C GLN A 22 -1.11 16.71 11.85
N SER A 23 -0.98 15.65 11.09
CA SER A 23 0.09 15.45 10.10
C SER A 23 -0.17 16.39 8.91
N LEU A 24 -0.03 17.70 9.16
CA LEU A 24 -0.10 18.71 8.12
C LEU A 24 1.25 18.81 7.43
N SER A 25 1.21 19.13 6.15
CA SER A 25 2.35 19.52 5.35
C SER A 25 2.61 21.02 5.54
N PRO A 26 3.64 21.45 6.30
CA PRO A 26 3.84 22.87 6.60
C PRO A 26 4.19 23.71 5.36
N SER A 27 4.65 23.06 4.29
CA SER A 27 5.02 23.70 3.01
C SER A 27 3.93 23.60 1.94
N THR A 28 2.81 22.92 2.21
CA THR A 28 1.69 22.90 1.26
C THR A 28 1.09 24.29 1.18
N LYS A 29 1.18 24.89 -0.01
CA LYS A 29 0.56 26.19 -0.29
C LYS A 29 -0.89 25.99 -0.70
N THR A 30 -1.76 26.79 -0.10
CA THR A 30 -3.18 26.81 -0.43
C THR A 30 -3.69 28.23 -0.61
N HIS A 31 -4.69 28.40 -1.47
CA HIS A 31 -5.41 29.66 -1.63
C HIS A 31 -6.87 29.39 -2.01
N TRP A 32 -7.75 30.35 -1.76
CA TRP A 32 -9.16 30.24 -2.14
C TRP A 32 -9.38 30.75 -3.56
N ASP A 33 -10.08 29.97 -4.39
CA ASP A 33 -10.63 30.41 -5.67
C ASP A 33 -12.11 30.01 -5.76
N LYS A 34 -12.99 31.00 -5.91
CA LYS A 34 -14.46 30.82 -6.07
C LYS A 34 -15.09 29.82 -5.09
N GLY A 35 -14.67 29.85 -3.81
CA GLY A 35 -15.20 28.98 -2.76
C GLY A 35 -14.60 27.57 -2.72
N THR A 36 -13.58 27.30 -3.53
CA THR A 36 -12.77 26.07 -3.48
C THR A 36 -11.41 26.41 -2.86
N LEU A 37 -10.94 25.57 -1.94
CA LEU A 37 -9.59 25.64 -1.41
C LEU A 37 -8.65 24.92 -2.38
N VAL A 38 -7.86 25.70 -3.11
CA VAL A 38 -6.91 25.20 -4.09
C VAL A 38 -5.62 24.82 -3.38
N VAL A 39 -5.18 23.58 -3.60
CA VAL A 39 -3.88 23.05 -3.17
C VAL A 39 -2.92 23.14 -4.34
N GLU A 40 -1.82 23.86 -4.17
CA GLU A 40 -0.86 24.10 -5.24
C GLU A 40 -0.07 22.83 -5.58
N THR A 41 0.19 22.64 -6.89
CA THR A 41 1.06 21.57 -7.39
C THR A 41 2.48 22.13 -7.54
N PRO A 42 3.48 21.61 -6.80
CA PRO A 42 4.87 22.01 -6.98
C PRO A 42 5.40 21.64 -8.36
N GLU A 43 6.22 22.51 -8.95
CA GLU A 43 6.90 22.24 -10.22
C GLU A 43 7.90 21.08 -10.08
N ARG A 44 8.14 20.37 -11.20
CA ARG A 44 9.17 19.32 -11.26
C ARG A 44 10.56 19.98 -11.23
N PRO A 45 11.47 19.57 -10.33
CA PRO A 45 12.87 20.00 -10.37
C PRO A 45 13.54 19.75 -11.74
N ALA A 46 14.43 20.65 -12.15
CA ALA A 46 15.13 20.56 -13.43
C ALA A 46 15.93 19.25 -13.56
N GLY A 47 15.87 18.62 -14.73
CA GLY A 47 16.60 17.38 -15.03
C GLY A 47 15.90 16.09 -14.60
N GLN A 48 14.79 16.17 -13.86
CA GLN A 48 13.97 15.00 -13.53
C GLN A 48 12.97 14.68 -14.65
N GLN A 49 12.49 13.43 -14.68
CA GLN A 49 11.45 12.96 -15.60
C GLN A 49 10.37 12.20 -14.84
N HIS A 50 9.12 12.25 -15.30
CA HIS A 50 8.04 11.46 -14.70
C HIS A 50 8.36 9.95 -14.74
N VAL A 51 7.80 9.21 -13.79
CA VAL A 51 7.99 7.76 -13.63
C VAL A 51 6.76 6.94 -14.03
N LEU A 52 5.79 7.54 -14.73
CA LEU A 52 4.66 6.78 -15.29
C LEU A 52 5.20 5.69 -16.22
N GLY A 53 4.88 4.43 -15.91
CA GLY A 53 5.39 3.29 -16.67
C GLY A 53 6.91 3.10 -16.57
N LEU A 54 7.55 3.61 -15.49
CA LEU A 54 8.95 3.34 -15.18
C LEU A 54 9.25 1.84 -15.29
N LYS A 55 10.39 1.49 -15.88
CA LYS A 55 10.92 0.12 -15.89
C LYS A 55 12.31 0.14 -15.25
N ALA A 56 12.54 -0.79 -14.34
CA ALA A 56 13.89 -1.08 -13.85
C ALA A 56 14.59 -2.14 -14.73
N PRO A 57 15.93 -2.24 -14.69
CA PRO A 57 16.64 -3.37 -15.27
C PRO A 57 16.11 -4.71 -14.73
N LYS A 58 16.09 -5.74 -15.58
CA LYS A 58 15.66 -7.09 -15.20
C LYS A 58 16.51 -7.62 -14.04
N MET A 59 15.86 -8.16 -13.01
CA MET A 59 16.53 -8.75 -11.84
C MET A 59 16.38 -10.27 -11.87
N GLN A 60 17.42 -11.03 -12.21
CA GLN A 60 17.31 -12.50 -12.21
C GLN A 60 16.93 -13.07 -10.84
N THR A 61 17.46 -12.45 -9.79
CA THR A 61 17.10 -12.67 -8.39
C THR A 61 16.76 -11.34 -7.77
N VAL A 62 15.67 -11.27 -7.00
CA VAL A 62 15.31 -10.09 -6.21
C VAL A 62 15.80 -10.29 -4.78
N ARG A 63 16.82 -9.53 -4.38
CA ARG A 63 17.37 -9.55 -3.01
C ARG A 63 16.64 -8.52 -2.15
N VAL A 64 15.95 -9.01 -1.12
CA VAL A 64 15.00 -8.22 -0.32
C VAL A 64 15.47 -8.06 1.13
N GLY A 65 15.41 -6.83 1.61
CA GLY A 65 15.46 -6.51 3.05
C GLY A 65 14.08 -6.17 3.59
N PHE A 66 13.72 -6.67 4.76
CA PHE A 66 12.46 -6.33 5.43
C PHE A 66 12.70 -5.39 6.60
N VAL A 67 11.91 -4.32 6.70
CA VAL A 67 11.93 -3.37 7.82
C VAL A 67 10.53 -3.29 8.43
N GLY A 68 10.41 -3.63 9.71
CA GLY A 68 9.14 -3.75 10.42
C GLY A 68 8.60 -5.18 10.34
N LEU A 69 8.67 -5.89 11.46
CA LEU A 69 8.32 -7.30 11.63
C LEU A 69 7.36 -7.47 12.82
N GLY A 70 6.44 -6.50 12.96
CA GLY A 70 5.32 -6.52 13.88
C GLY A 70 4.18 -7.44 13.40
N MET A 71 2.96 -6.93 13.32
CA MET A 71 1.79 -7.76 12.93
C MET A 71 1.79 -8.17 11.45
N ARG A 72 2.30 -7.31 10.56
CA ARG A 72 2.21 -7.48 9.10
C ARG A 72 3.46 -8.10 8.50
N GLY A 73 4.64 -7.59 8.86
CA GLY A 73 5.93 -7.98 8.28
C GLY A 73 6.24 -9.49 8.30
N PRO A 74 6.02 -10.24 9.38
CA PRO A 74 6.33 -11.67 9.42
C PRO A 74 5.55 -12.48 8.38
N TRP A 75 4.31 -12.08 8.08
CA TRP A 75 3.52 -12.71 7.01
C TRP A 75 4.06 -12.36 5.62
N ALA A 76 4.63 -11.17 5.43
CA ALA A 76 5.31 -10.82 4.18
C ALA A 76 6.59 -11.66 4.01
N VAL A 77 7.41 -11.79 5.06
CA VAL A 77 8.58 -12.69 5.06
C VAL A 77 8.17 -14.11 4.66
N MET A 78 7.12 -14.64 5.31
CA MET A 78 6.57 -15.95 4.98
C MET A 78 6.20 -16.04 3.49
N ARG A 79 5.42 -15.10 2.95
CA ARG A 79 4.99 -15.14 1.53
C ARG A 79 6.17 -15.08 0.57
N PHE A 80 7.15 -14.22 0.82
CA PHE A 80 8.36 -14.09 -0.01
C PHE A 80 9.21 -15.37 -0.02
N CYS A 81 9.19 -16.19 1.05
CA CYS A 81 9.83 -17.51 1.04
C CYS A 81 9.22 -18.48 -0.01
N HIS A 82 8.03 -18.19 -0.54
CA HIS A 82 7.35 -19.03 -1.53
C HIS A 82 7.34 -18.45 -2.95
N ILE A 83 8.01 -17.31 -3.18
CA ILE A 83 8.15 -16.70 -4.50
C ILE A 83 9.51 -17.13 -5.09
N PRO A 84 9.54 -17.82 -6.25
CA PRO A 84 10.79 -18.22 -6.89
C PRO A 84 11.70 -17.03 -7.25
N GLY A 85 13.02 -17.23 -7.20
CA GLY A 85 14.01 -16.21 -7.54
C GLY A 85 14.05 -15.02 -6.57
N VAL A 86 13.61 -15.22 -5.32
CA VAL A 86 13.74 -14.27 -4.21
C VAL A 86 14.83 -14.74 -3.26
N GLU A 87 15.59 -13.80 -2.72
CA GLU A 87 16.44 -14.02 -1.57
C GLU A 87 16.18 -12.97 -0.48
N ILE A 88 15.79 -13.43 0.71
CA ILE A 88 15.64 -12.57 1.87
C ILE A 88 17.01 -12.43 2.54
N VAL A 89 17.70 -11.31 2.30
CA VAL A 89 19.08 -11.11 2.75
C VAL A 89 19.18 -10.47 4.14
N ALA A 90 18.17 -9.69 4.53
CA ALA A 90 18.17 -8.94 5.79
C ALA A 90 16.76 -8.82 6.40
N LEU A 91 16.68 -8.92 7.72
CA LEU A 91 15.48 -8.72 8.53
C LEU A 91 15.77 -7.65 9.58
N CYS A 92 14.92 -6.64 9.66
CA CYS A 92 15.06 -5.51 10.56
C CYS A 92 13.75 -5.21 11.30
N ASP A 93 13.84 -5.05 12.62
CA ASP A 93 12.77 -4.49 13.45
C ASP A 93 13.40 -3.74 14.62
N TYR A 94 12.72 -2.72 15.15
CA TYR A 94 13.17 -2.05 16.36
C TYR A 94 13.43 -3.06 17.49
N GLU A 95 12.51 -4.01 17.68
CA GLU A 95 12.61 -5.11 18.63
C GLU A 95 13.41 -6.27 18.01
N ALA A 96 14.64 -6.48 18.47
CA ALA A 96 15.55 -7.50 17.92
C ALA A 96 14.92 -8.91 17.88
N GLU A 97 14.08 -9.24 18.86
CA GLU A 97 13.40 -10.54 18.92
C GLU A 97 12.41 -10.75 17.77
N ARG A 98 11.74 -9.70 17.27
CA ARG A 98 10.81 -9.82 16.13
C ARG A 98 11.54 -10.18 14.84
N ALA A 99 12.72 -9.57 14.63
CA ALA A 99 13.59 -9.91 13.52
C ALA A 99 14.11 -11.35 13.62
N GLU A 100 14.56 -11.75 14.82
CA GLU A 100 15.00 -13.12 15.08
C GLU A 100 13.88 -14.16 14.86
N ASN A 101 12.69 -13.90 15.40
CA ASN A 101 11.54 -14.81 15.31
C ASN A 101 11.08 -15.03 13.86
N SER A 102 11.35 -14.07 12.97
CA SER A 102 11.02 -14.17 11.54
C SER A 102 11.96 -15.12 10.78
N GLN A 103 13.13 -15.48 11.33
CA GLN A 103 14.04 -16.49 10.75
C GLN A 103 13.36 -17.86 10.60
N LYS A 104 12.34 -18.16 11.42
CA LYS A 104 11.63 -19.44 11.36
C LYS A 104 11.08 -19.74 9.95
N TYR A 105 10.59 -18.71 9.24
CA TYR A 105 10.04 -18.88 7.90
C TYR A 105 11.11 -19.23 6.88
N LEU A 106 12.30 -18.61 6.98
CA LEU A 106 13.43 -18.95 6.13
C LEU A 106 13.92 -20.37 6.44
N ARG A 107 13.93 -20.76 7.72
CA ARG A 107 14.31 -22.10 8.17
C ARG A 107 13.38 -23.17 7.63
N GLU A 108 12.08 -22.97 7.79
CA GLU A 108 11.04 -23.87 7.27
C GLU A 108 11.09 -23.99 5.74
N ALA A 109 11.41 -22.89 5.05
CA ALA A 109 11.59 -22.90 3.60
C ALA A 109 12.92 -23.50 3.12
N GLY A 110 13.88 -23.75 4.03
CA GLY A 110 15.22 -24.24 3.73
C GLY A 110 16.14 -23.18 3.10
N MET A 111 15.85 -21.89 3.31
CA MET A 111 16.60 -20.77 2.77
C MET A 111 17.78 -20.38 3.67
N ILE A 112 18.70 -19.59 3.11
CA ILE A 112 19.86 -19.04 3.81
C ILE A 112 19.35 -18.12 4.94
N PRO A 113 19.89 -18.19 6.17
CA PRO A 113 19.50 -17.25 7.22
C PRO A 113 19.86 -15.80 6.85
N ALA A 114 18.87 -14.90 7.01
CA ALA A 114 19.03 -13.48 6.79
C ALA A 114 19.92 -12.84 7.87
N ASP A 115 20.56 -11.72 7.58
CA ASP A 115 21.24 -10.95 8.63
C ASP A 115 20.21 -10.12 9.43
N ILE A 116 20.41 -10.02 10.73
CA ILE A 116 19.51 -9.32 11.64
C ILE A 116 20.02 -7.91 11.93
N TYR A 117 19.14 -6.93 11.79
CA TYR A 117 19.34 -5.54 12.23
C TYR A 117 18.24 -5.17 13.23
N SER A 118 18.56 -4.27 14.16
CA SER A 118 17.57 -3.85 15.16
C SER A 118 17.83 -2.48 15.76
N GLY A 119 16.86 -2.00 16.55
CA GLY A 119 16.89 -0.70 17.18
C GLY A 119 16.58 0.46 16.23
N GLU A 120 16.63 1.68 16.77
CA GLU A 120 16.23 2.92 16.08
C GLU A 120 16.91 3.11 14.71
N LYS A 121 18.20 2.75 14.61
CA LYS A 121 19.01 2.93 13.39
C LYS A 121 19.28 1.63 12.63
N GLY A 122 18.64 0.52 13.01
CA GLY A 122 18.86 -0.77 12.35
C GLY A 122 18.56 -0.71 10.85
N TYR A 123 17.51 0.02 10.46
CA TYR A 123 17.12 0.16 9.06
C TYR A 123 18.16 0.95 8.23
N GLU A 124 18.86 1.93 8.83
CA GLU A 124 19.90 2.69 8.13
C GLU A 124 21.05 1.78 7.69
N GLU A 125 21.50 0.91 8.58
CA GLU A 125 22.56 -0.06 8.30
C GLU A 125 22.13 -1.11 7.28
N LEU A 126 20.87 -1.56 7.34
CA LEU A 126 20.28 -2.41 6.31
C LEU A 126 20.28 -1.71 4.94
N CYS A 127 19.80 -0.46 4.87
CA CYS A 127 19.66 0.27 3.60
C CYS A 127 21.01 0.57 2.92
N LYS A 128 22.10 0.70 3.68
CA LYS A 128 23.47 0.91 3.15
C LYS A 128 24.06 -0.33 2.47
N ARG A 129 23.44 -1.51 2.61
CA ARG A 129 23.96 -2.74 2.01
C ARG A 129 23.90 -2.69 0.49
N SER A 130 25.00 -3.05 -0.17
CA SER A 130 25.09 -3.09 -1.63
C SER A 130 24.37 -4.29 -2.25
N ASP A 131 24.04 -5.32 -1.47
CA ASP A 131 23.42 -6.56 -1.94
C ASP A 131 21.89 -6.57 -1.80
N ILE A 132 21.26 -5.46 -1.40
CA ILE A 132 19.79 -5.30 -1.42
C ILE A 132 19.36 -4.58 -2.69
N ASP A 133 18.32 -5.11 -3.35
CA ASP A 133 17.66 -4.50 -4.50
C ASP A 133 16.34 -3.80 -4.07
N LEU A 134 15.58 -4.43 -3.17
CA LEU A 134 14.26 -3.99 -2.70
C LEU A 134 14.20 -3.96 -1.15
N VAL A 135 13.66 -2.89 -0.59
CA VAL A 135 13.28 -2.81 0.83
C VAL A 135 11.75 -2.91 0.96
N TYR A 136 11.27 -3.95 1.63
CA TYR A 136 9.86 -4.10 2.01
C TYR A 136 9.64 -3.45 3.39
N ILE A 137 8.72 -2.50 3.46
CA ILE A 137 8.52 -1.63 4.63
C ILE A 137 7.13 -1.90 5.22
N ALA A 138 7.11 -2.50 6.41
CA ALA A 138 5.91 -2.84 7.19
C ALA A 138 6.03 -2.34 8.64
N THR A 139 6.49 -1.11 8.80
CA THR A 139 6.61 -0.43 10.10
C THR A 139 5.26 0.15 10.53
N ASP A 140 5.24 0.96 11.59
CA ASP A 140 4.14 1.90 11.83
C ASP A 140 4.19 3.08 10.85
N TRP A 141 3.10 3.84 10.82
CA TRP A 141 2.88 4.95 9.87
C TRP A 141 3.91 6.06 9.98
N ASN A 142 4.45 6.35 11.17
CA ASN A 142 5.46 7.40 11.33
C ASN A 142 6.81 6.99 10.71
N HIS A 143 7.07 5.69 10.64
CA HIS A 143 8.32 5.14 10.13
C HIS A 143 8.28 4.72 8.65
N HIS A 144 7.10 4.68 8.01
CA HIS A 144 6.98 4.40 6.57
C HIS A 144 7.87 5.34 5.73
N PHE A 145 7.65 6.64 5.88
CA PHE A 145 8.36 7.67 5.12
C PHE A 145 9.88 7.72 5.37
N PRO A 146 10.39 7.83 6.63
CA PRO A 146 11.83 7.93 6.86
C PRO A 146 12.60 6.70 6.37
N VAL A 147 12.05 5.49 6.54
CA VAL A 147 12.66 4.27 6.02
C VAL A 147 12.69 4.28 4.49
N ALA A 148 11.56 4.61 3.85
CA ALA A 148 11.46 4.64 2.39
C ALA A 148 12.41 5.67 1.76
N LYS A 149 12.41 6.89 2.31
CA LYS A 149 13.31 7.97 1.90
C LYS A 149 14.77 7.51 1.99
N PHE A 150 15.19 6.98 3.14
CA PHE A 150 16.58 6.57 3.34
C PHE A 150 16.98 5.41 2.43
N ALA A 151 16.08 4.44 2.20
CA ALA A 151 16.32 3.33 1.27
C ALA A 151 16.51 3.83 -0.18
N MET A 152 15.64 4.72 -0.66
CA MET A 152 15.76 5.29 -2.01
C MET A 152 17.02 6.14 -2.18
N GLU A 153 17.39 6.93 -1.17
CA GLU A 153 18.66 7.69 -1.14
C GLU A 153 19.90 6.77 -1.20
N ASN A 154 19.77 5.51 -0.78
CA ASN A 154 20.80 4.48 -0.86
C ASN A 154 20.63 3.54 -2.07
N GLY A 155 19.86 3.95 -3.09
CA GLY A 155 19.78 3.24 -4.37
C GLY A 155 18.86 2.02 -4.37
N LYS A 156 17.89 1.94 -3.45
CA LYS A 156 16.99 0.79 -3.30
C LYS A 156 15.59 1.08 -3.83
N HIS A 157 14.98 0.09 -4.49
CA HIS A 157 13.54 0.10 -4.68
C HIS A 157 12.85 -0.06 -3.32
N VAL A 158 11.65 0.50 -3.18
CA VAL A 158 10.86 0.38 -1.95
C VAL A 158 9.45 -0.12 -2.25
N ALA A 159 8.95 -0.98 -1.37
CA ALA A 159 7.56 -1.40 -1.32
C ALA A 159 7.03 -1.11 0.09
N ILE A 160 6.00 -0.28 0.19
CA ILE A 160 5.58 0.32 1.47
C ILE A 160 4.15 -0.09 1.77
N GLU A 161 3.92 -0.64 2.97
CA GLU A 161 2.58 -0.95 3.48
C GLU A 161 1.70 0.30 3.52
N VAL A 162 0.39 0.08 3.58
CA VAL A 162 -0.59 1.16 3.44
C VAL A 162 -1.00 1.78 4.78
N PRO A 163 -1.37 3.08 4.79
CA PRO A 163 -1.00 4.10 3.81
C PRO A 163 0.51 4.33 3.83
N SER A 164 1.11 4.55 2.67
CA SER A 164 2.58 4.65 2.55
C SER A 164 3.16 6.02 2.91
N ALA A 165 2.32 7.06 2.93
CA ALA A 165 2.68 8.42 3.31
C ALA A 165 1.53 9.06 4.10
N MET A 166 1.85 9.93 5.05
CA MET A 166 0.87 10.47 5.99
C MET A 166 0.49 11.93 5.71
N ASN A 167 1.12 12.58 4.73
CA ASN A 167 0.86 13.95 4.30
C ASN A 167 1.45 14.24 2.91
N LEU A 168 1.01 15.32 2.28
CA LEU A 168 1.39 15.77 0.94
C LEU A 168 2.90 16.00 0.80
N ASN A 169 3.59 16.50 1.83
CA ASN A 169 5.04 16.70 1.80
C ASN A 169 5.79 15.37 1.65
N GLN A 170 5.36 14.34 2.37
CA GLN A 170 5.92 13.01 2.24
C GLN A 170 5.62 12.43 0.85
N CYS A 171 4.39 12.59 0.35
CA CYS A 171 4.02 12.19 -1.01
C CYS A 171 4.94 12.84 -2.06
N TRP A 172 5.09 14.17 -2.03
CA TRP A 172 5.94 14.90 -2.96
C TRP A 172 7.41 14.51 -2.86
N THR A 173 7.92 14.31 -1.65
CA THR A 173 9.31 13.88 -1.46
C THR A 173 9.55 12.49 -2.08
N LEU A 174 8.63 11.54 -1.90
CA LEU A 174 8.76 10.21 -2.51
C LEU A 174 8.62 10.25 -4.03
N ILE A 175 7.73 11.09 -4.57
CA ILE A 175 7.62 11.34 -6.01
C ILE A 175 8.96 11.87 -6.55
N ASP A 176 9.49 12.95 -5.97
CA ASP A 176 10.71 13.59 -6.45
C ASP A 176 11.91 12.64 -6.34
N LEU A 177 12.00 11.84 -5.27
CA LEU A 177 13.01 10.79 -5.16
C LEU A 177 12.88 9.74 -6.26
N SER A 178 11.67 9.28 -6.58
CA SER A 178 11.46 8.30 -7.66
C SER A 178 11.82 8.90 -9.02
N GLU A 179 11.38 10.14 -9.29
CA GLU A 179 11.68 10.88 -10.52
C GLU A 179 13.19 11.14 -10.69
N GLN A 180 13.91 11.41 -9.61
CA GLN A 180 15.36 11.64 -9.59
C GLN A 180 16.17 10.35 -9.73
N THR A 181 15.86 9.35 -8.91
CA THR A 181 16.67 8.13 -8.78
C THR A 181 16.29 7.06 -9.79
N ARG A 182 15.12 7.19 -10.43
CA ARG A 182 14.52 6.18 -11.32
C ARG A 182 14.31 4.83 -10.60
N LEU A 183 14.05 4.88 -9.30
CA LEU A 183 13.72 3.73 -8.48
C LEU A 183 12.21 3.64 -8.27
N HIS A 184 11.68 2.42 -8.32
CA HIS A 184 10.30 2.15 -7.93
C HIS A 184 10.05 2.51 -6.46
N CYS A 185 8.95 3.21 -6.24
CA CYS A 185 8.30 3.39 -4.94
C CYS A 185 6.89 2.82 -5.08
N PHE A 186 6.68 1.62 -4.53
CA PHE A 186 5.48 0.81 -4.72
C PHE A 186 4.60 0.85 -3.48
N ILE A 187 3.32 1.18 -3.64
CA ILE A 187 2.32 1.04 -2.58
C ILE A 187 1.82 -0.41 -2.54
N LEU A 188 1.86 -1.03 -1.35
CA LEU A 188 1.42 -2.41 -1.13
C LEU A 188 -0.10 -2.49 -0.91
N GLU A 189 -0.87 -1.98 -1.87
CA GLU A 189 -2.34 -2.06 -1.85
C GLU A 189 -2.82 -3.41 -2.37
N ASN A 190 -2.96 -4.34 -1.43
CA ASN A 190 -3.35 -5.72 -1.67
C ASN A 190 -4.80 -5.89 -2.13
N CYS A 191 -5.73 -4.99 -1.78
CA CYS A 191 -7.13 -5.13 -2.18
C CYS A 191 -7.29 -5.08 -3.70
N CYS A 192 -6.42 -4.35 -4.41
CA CYS A 192 -6.39 -4.36 -5.89
C CYS A 192 -6.28 -5.78 -6.48
N TYR A 193 -5.77 -6.76 -5.72
CA TYR A 193 -5.61 -8.15 -6.14
C TYR A 193 -6.67 -9.11 -5.59
N ASP A 194 -7.76 -8.59 -5.01
CA ASP A 194 -8.91 -9.39 -4.64
C ASP A 194 -9.59 -10.00 -5.88
N TYR A 195 -10.07 -11.23 -5.77
CA TYR A 195 -10.62 -11.98 -6.91
C TYR A 195 -11.80 -11.29 -7.58
N TYR A 196 -12.73 -10.75 -6.79
CA TYR A 196 -13.89 -10.07 -7.34
C TYR A 196 -13.46 -8.75 -7.99
N GLU A 197 -12.59 -8.01 -7.32
CA GLU A 197 -12.11 -6.69 -7.78
C GLU A 197 -11.29 -6.83 -9.07
N MET A 198 -10.43 -7.85 -9.18
CA MET A 198 -9.66 -8.17 -10.39
C MET A 198 -10.55 -8.61 -11.57
N ASN A 199 -11.58 -9.43 -11.31
CA ASN A 199 -12.53 -9.83 -12.35
C ASN A 199 -13.39 -8.65 -12.80
N ALA A 200 -13.86 -7.82 -11.87
CA ALA A 200 -14.59 -6.59 -12.17
C ALA A 200 -13.72 -5.59 -12.94
N LEU A 201 -12.43 -5.50 -12.62
CA LEU A 201 -11.46 -4.72 -13.39
C LEU A 201 -11.34 -5.24 -14.83
N ALA A 202 -11.20 -6.56 -15.03
CA ALA A 202 -11.18 -7.15 -16.36
C ALA A 202 -12.45 -6.82 -17.16
N MET A 203 -13.62 -6.95 -16.54
CA MET A 203 -14.91 -6.58 -17.13
C MET A 203 -14.99 -5.08 -17.46
N ALA A 204 -14.51 -4.22 -16.57
CA ALA A 204 -14.46 -2.78 -16.77
C ALA A 204 -13.58 -2.41 -17.97
N LYS A 205 -12.38 -2.99 -18.07
CA LYS A 205 -11.45 -2.72 -19.17
C LYS A 205 -11.92 -3.29 -20.51
N ASP A 206 -12.74 -4.35 -20.52
CA ASP A 206 -13.39 -4.88 -21.72
C ASP A 206 -14.71 -4.14 -22.07
N GLY A 207 -15.10 -3.14 -21.28
CA GLY A 207 -16.29 -2.32 -21.56
C GLY A 207 -17.62 -2.99 -21.22
N VAL A 208 -17.62 -4.06 -20.42
CA VAL A 208 -18.84 -4.80 -20.00
C VAL A 208 -19.83 -3.87 -19.29
N PHE A 209 -19.34 -2.98 -18.44
CA PHE A 209 -20.17 -1.99 -17.74
C PHE A 209 -20.44 -0.72 -18.57
N GLY A 210 -19.93 -0.66 -19.82
CA GLY A 210 -19.85 0.58 -20.59
C GLY A 210 -18.91 1.60 -19.94
N GLU A 211 -19.17 2.89 -20.17
CA GLU A 211 -18.46 3.96 -19.45
C GLU A 211 -18.82 3.92 -17.95
N ILE A 212 -17.83 3.76 -17.08
CA ILE A 212 -18.00 3.87 -15.62
C ILE A 212 -18.19 5.34 -15.25
N ILE A 213 -19.30 5.66 -14.61
CA ILE A 213 -19.67 7.04 -14.24
C ILE A 213 -19.60 7.30 -12.74
N ARG A 214 -19.70 6.24 -11.92
CA ARG A 214 -19.61 6.32 -10.45
C ARG A 214 -18.94 5.08 -9.88
N ALA A 215 -18.18 5.27 -8.80
CA ALA A 215 -17.67 4.18 -7.98
C ALA A 215 -17.76 4.49 -6.49
N GLU A 216 -17.82 3.44 -5.68
CA GLU A 216 -17.84 3.53 -4.22
C GLU A 216 -16.85 2.54 -3.63
N GLY A 217 -16.10 2.97 -2.62
CA GLY A 217 -15.15 2.16 -1.88
C GLY A 217 -15.16 2.53 -0.40
N ALA A 218 -14.59 1.67 0.45
CA ALA A 218 -14.48 1.94 1.87
C ALA A 218 -13.37 1.16 2.56
N TYR A 219 -13.01 1.62 3.75
CA TYR A 219 -12.42 0.78 4.80
C TYR A 219 -13.31 0.84 6.04
N ILE A 220 -14.28 -0.08 6.10
CA ILE A 220 -15.15 -0.29 7.25
C ILE A 220 -14.71 -1.58 7.94
N HIS A 221 -14.05 -1.45 9.09
CA HIS A 221 -13.47 -2.57 9.81
C HIS A 221 -13.37 -2.23 11.30
N GLU A 222 -14.22 -2.81 12.15
CA GLU A 222 -14.16 -2.61 13.59
C GLU A 222 -12.82 -3.15 14.15
N LEU A 223 -12.00 -2.28 14.74
CA LEU A 223 -10.62 -2.59 15.14
C LEU A 223 -10.40 -2.69 16.66
N SER A 224 -11.45 -2.66 17.48
CA SER A 224 -11.35 -2.67 18.96
C SER A 224 -10.45 -3.77 19.52
N ALA A 225 -10.49 -4.96 18.92
CA ALA A 225 -9.69 -6.11 19.32
C ALA A 225 -8.18 -5.94 19.06
N PHE A 226 -7.78 -5.01 18.18
CA PHE A 226 -6.40 -4.87 17.71
C PHE A 226 -5.65 -3.68 18.31
N TRP A 227 -6.34 -2.72 18.96
CA TRP A 227 -5.70 -1.48 19.42
C TRP A 227 -4.46 -1.69 20.30
N LYS A 228 -4.51 -2.68 21.20
CA LYS A 228 -3.38 -3.03 22.07
C LYS A 228 -2.28 -3.86 21.39
N ALA A 229 -2.57 -4.43 20.22
CA ALA A 229 -1.61 -5.24 19.46
C ALA A 229 -0.65 -4.37 18.62
N TYR A 230 -1.02 -3.13 18.33
CA TYR A 230 -0.12 -2.17 17.69
C TYR A 230 1.11 -1.91 18.56
N TRP A 231 2.24 -1.61 17.94
CA TRP A 231 3.47 -1.37 18.68
C TRP A 231 3.40 -0.05 19.44
N LYS A 232 4.09 0.00 20.57
CA LYS A 232 4.27 1.22 21.36
C LYS A 232 5.69 1.68 21.14
N ASP A 233 5.85 2.79 20.44
CA ASP A 233 7.15 3.42 20.25
C ASP A 233 7.66 3.94 21.61
N PRO A 234 8.81 3.48 22.12
CA PRO A 234 9.36 3.94 23.38
C PRO A 234 9.82 5.40 23.35
N ASN A 235 10.02 5.97 22.16
CA ASN A 235 10.41 7.36 21.96
C ASN A 235 9.20 8.29 21.71
N ASP A 236 8.01 7.74 21.44
CA ASP A 236 6.80 8.53 21.30
C ASP A 236 6.27 8.97 22.67
N ASN A 237 5.70 10.17 22.71
CA ASN A 237 5.14 10.76 23.93
C ASN A 237 3.71 10.24 24.19
N ASP A 238 3.51 8.93 24.09
CA ASP A 238 2.23 8.25 24.31
C ASP A 238 1.97 8.04 25.81
N LYS A 239 1.57 9.12 26.48
CA LYS A 239 1.28 9.13 27.93
C LYS A 239 0.06 8.32 28.30
N ASP A 240 -0.85 8.11 27.36
CA ASP A 240 -2.15 7.46 27.56
C ASP A 240 -2.13 5.98 27.14
N ASN A 241 -0.97 5.47 26.70
CA ASN A 241 -0.77 4.08 26.28
C ASN A 241 -1.75 3.65 25.16
N LEU A 242 -1.96 4.54 24.20
CA LEU A 242 -2.85 4.36 23.06
C LEU A 242 -2.22 3.51 21.95
N HIS A 243 -0.89 3.45 21.91
CA HIS A 243 -0.11 2.87 20.82
C HIS A 243 -0.31 3.65 19.51
N TRP A 244 0.54 3.40 18.51
CA TRP A 244 0.67 4.33 17.38
C TRP A 244 -0.65 4.58 16.62
N ARG A 245 -1.48 3.55 16.39
CA ARG A 245 -2.67 3.69 15.50
C ARG A 245 -3.83 4.44 16.16
N MET A 246 -4.15 4.11 17.42
CA MET A 246 -5.22 4.83 18.13
C MET A 246 -4.79 6.25 18.44
N LYS A 247 -3.51 6.46 18.83
CA LYS A 247 -2.94 7.79 19.00
C LYS A 247 -3.07 8.61 17.72
N TYR A 248 -2.72 8.04 16.57
CA TYR A 248 -2.88 8.73 15.29
C TYR A 248 -4.34 9.13 15.01
N ASN A 249 -5.32 8.25 15.27
CA ASN A 249 -6.74 8.60 15.13
C ASN A 249 -7.18 9.72 16.09
N MET A 250 -6.68 9.71 17.32
CA MET A 250 -6.96 10.77 18.29
C MET A 250 -6.37 12.12 17.84
N GLU A 251 -5.16 12.08 17.29
CA GLU A 251 -4.34 13.24 16.92
C GLU A 251 -4.60 13.77 15.49
N ASN A 252 -5.31 13.06 14.63
CA ASN A 252 -5.46 13.43 13.22
C ASN A 252 -6.91 13.32 12.75
N ARG A 253 -7.30 14.15 11.79
CA ARG A 253 -8.59 14.11 11.09
C ARG A 253 -8.38 13.73 9.63
N GLY A 254 -9.45 13.37 8.92
CA GLY A 254 -9.40 12.95 7.52
C GLY A 254 -9.73 11.48 7.32
N ASP A 255 -9.72 11.03 6.07
CA ASP A 255 -9.71 9.60 5.78
C ASP A 255 -8.28 9.07 5.90
N VAL A 256 -7.95 8.55 7.09
CA VAL A 256 -6.59 8.13 7.45
C VAL A 256 -6.21 6.76 6.91
N TYR A 257 -7.10 6.08 6.16
CA TYR A 257 -6.87 4.72 5.66
C TYR A 257 -7.64 4.41 4.36
N ALA A 258 -7.63 5.36 3.41
CA ALA A 258 -8.48 5.31 2.23
C ALA A 258 -8.10 4.24 1.20
N THR A 259 -6.86 3.76 1.21
CA THR A 259 -6.23 3.03 0.10
C THR A 259 -7.00 1.76 -0.28
N HIS A 260 -7.46 0.98 0.70
CA HIS A 260 -8.18 -0.28 0.47
C HIS A 260 -9.49 -0.10 -0.28
N GLY A 261 -10.18 1.03 -0.06
CA GLY A 261 -11.41 1.37 -0.78
C GLY A 261 -11.13 2.06 -2.11
N LEU A 262 -10.07 2.88 -2.18
CA LEU A 262 -9.78 3.75 -3.31
C LEU A 262 -8.98 3.07 -4.42
N GLY A 263 -7.98 2.26 -4.10
CA GLY A 263 -7.09 1.64 -5.09
C GLY A 263 -7.84 0.86 -6.18
N PRO A 264 -8.68 -0.12 -5.82
CA PRO A 264 -9.43 -0.91 -6.80
C PRO A 264 -10.33 -0.06 -7.72
N VAL A 265 -11.02 0.94 -7.15
CA VAL A 265 -11.91 1.80 -7.94
C VAL A 265 -11.13 2.79 -8.81
N ALA A 266 -9.98 3.27 -8.34
CA ALA A 266 -9.09 4.14 -9.11
C ALA A 266 -8.52 3.43 -10.36
N GLN A 267 -8.15 2.16 -10.25
CA GLN A 267 -7.75 1.34 -11.40
C GLN A 267 -8.89 1.16 -12.41
N CYS A 268 -10.11 0.91 -11.92
CA CYS A 268 -11.29 0.81 -12.78
C CYS A 268 -11.60 2.13 -13.52
N MET A 269 -11.27 3.27 -12.90
CA MET A 269 -11.49 4.61 -13.45
C MET A 269 -10.32 5.20 -14.24
N ASP A 270 -9.24 4.45 -14.44
CA ASP A 270 -8.07 4.87 -15.22
C ASP A 270 -7.37 6.12 -14.62
N ILE A 271 -7.38 6.25 -13.29
CA ILE A 271 -6.69 7.34 -12.59
C ILE A 271 -5.17 7.26 -12.90
N HIS A 272 -4.61 8.40 -13.33
CA HIS A 272 -3.27 8.57 -13.91
C HIS A 272 -2.99 7.88 -15.25
N ARG A 273 -4.01 7.27 -15.86
CA ARG A 273 -3.95 6.60 -17.17
C ARG A 273 -5.13 7.02 -18.04
N GLY A 274 -5.46 8.31 -18.05
CA GLY A 274 -6.54 8.87 -18.86
C GLY A 274 -7.63 9.60 -18.08
N ASP A 275 -7.61 9.53 -16.75
CA ASP A 275 -8.39 10.37 -15.86
C ASP A 275 -7.57 10.72 -14.60
N ARG A 276 -8.08 11.61 -13.76
CA ARG A 276 -7.51 11.93 -12.44
C ARG A 276 -8.57 12.54 -11.54
N PHE A 277 -8.37 12.53 -10.21
CA PHE A 277 -9.21 13.32 -9.33
C PHE A 277 -8.84 14.81 -9.43
N THR A 278 -9.83 15.69 -9.28
CA THR A 278 -9.67 17.14 -9.37
C THR A 278 -10.16 17.87 -8.15
N THR A 279 -11.21 17.36 -7.48
CA THR A 279 -11.80 18.01 -6.32
C THR A 279 -12.40 16.98 -5.38
N LEU A 280 -12.30 17.21 -4.08
CA LEU A 280 -13.03 16.49 -3.04
C LEU A 280 -13.85 17.41 -2.14
N VAL A 281 -14.84 16.83 -1.48
CA VAL A 281 -15.49 17.34 -0.26
C VAL A 281 -15.56 16.17 0.71
N ALA A 282 -15.14 16.40 1.96
CA ALA A 282 -15.18 15.41 3.03
C ALA A 282 -15.99 15.92 4.22
N MET A 283 -16.69 14.99 4.88
CA MET A 283 -17.45 15.20 6.10
C MET A 283 -17.22 14.02 7.04
N ASP A 284 -17.25 14.26 8.34
CA ASP A 284 -17.19 13.22 9.35
C ASP A 284 -18.28 13.38 10.41
N THR A 285 -18.51 12.29 11.15
CA THR A 285 -19.28 12.35 12.38
C THR A 285 -18.41 12.92 13.51
N LYS A 286 -19.03 13.23 14.65
CA LYS A 286 -18.24 13.34 15.89
C LYS A 286 -17.60 11.99 16.22
N SER A 287 -16.51 11.99 16.97
CA SER A 287 -15.99 10.78 17.62
C SER A 287 -16.73 10.51 18.92
N PHE A 288 -17.48 9.40 18.94
CA PHE A 288 -18.15 8.87 20.11
C PHE A 288 -17.41 7.64 20.62
N ALA A 289 -17.26 6.63 19.76
CA ALA A 289 -16.63 5.35 20.10
C ALA A 289 -15.12 5.51 20.35
N GLY A 290 -14.43 6.32 19.53
CA GLY A 290 -13.02 6.63 19.77
C GLY A 290 -12.78 7.30 21.13
N LYS A 291 -13.59 8.30 21.48
CA LYS A 291 -13.52 8.97 22.79
C LYS A 291 -13.85 8.03 23.95
N GLU A 292 -14.90 7.22 23.81
CA GLU A 292 -15.29 6.24 24.82
C GLU A 292 -14.18 5.21 25.05
N TYR A 293 -13.52 4.74 23.99
CA TYR A 293 -12.37 3.86 24.10
C TYR A 293 -11.24 4.48 24.94
N VAL A 294 -10.82 5.71 24.61
CA VAL A 294 -9.75 6.41 25.34
C VAL A 294 -10.15 6.65 26.80
N LYS A 295 -11.41 7.01 27.04
CA LYS A 295 -11.94 7.18 28.41
C LYS A 295 -11.89 5.89 29.21
N ASN A 296 -12.31 4.78 28.62
CA ASN A 296 -12.30 3.47 29.29
C ASN A 296 -10.87 2.98 29.56
N LEU A 297 -9.91 3.32 28.69
CA LEU A 297 -8.50 2.97 28.87
C LEU A 297 -7.83 3.81 29.97
N THR A 298 -8.05 5.13 29.97
CA THR A 298 -7.31 6.09 30.80
C THR A 298 -8.03 6.47 32.10
N GLY A 299 -9.33 6.18 32.19
CA GLY A 299 -10.22 6.65 33.26
C GLY A 299 -10.57 8.14 33.18
N LYS A 300 -10.20 8.84 32.09
CA LYS A 300 -10.40 10.29 31.92
C LYS A 300 -11.01 10.59 30.57
N GLU A 301 -11.89 11.60 30.52
CA GLU A 301 -12.40 12.08 29.24
C GLU A 301 -11.25 12.66 28.41
N PRO A 302 -11.02 12.17 27.17
CA PRO A 302 -9.98 12.75 26.31
C PRO A 302 -10.33 14.20 26.00
N LYS A 303 -9.35 15.10 26.11
CA LYS A 303 -9.55 16.52 25.81
C LYS A 303 -10.05 16.72 24.38
N GLU A 304 -9.47 15.99 23.44
CA GLU A 304 -9.81 16.03 22.02
C GLU A 304 -9.68 14.63 21.39
N PHE A 305 -10.43 14.41 20.32
CA PHE A 305 -10.30 13.25 19.43
C PHE A 305 -10.70 13.74 18.05
N ARG A 306 -9.72 13.86 17.14
CA ARG A 306 -9.88 14.57 15.88
C ARG A 306 -10.57 13.73 14.80
N ASN A 307 -10.27 12.43 14.69
CA ASN A 307 -10.89 11.59 13.67
C ASN A 307 -12.35 11.27 14.04
N GLY A 308 -13.30 11.62 13.18
CA GLY A 308 -14.68 11.17 13.36
C GLY A 308 -14.80 9.65 13.27
N ASP A 309 -15.79 9.08 13.96
CA ASP A 309 -16.01 7.62 13.92
C ASP A 309 -16.32 7.11 12.51
N HIS A 310 -16.98 7.94 11.69
CA HIS A 310 -17.20 7.70 10.26
C HIS A 310 -16.82 8.95 9.46
N THR A 311 -16.05 8.76 8.39
CA THR A 311 -15.73 9.79 7.40
C THR A 311 -16.28 9.39 6.04
N THR A 312 -16.86 10.34 5.30
CA THR A 312 -17.31 10.17 3.92
C THR A 312 -16.68 11.24 3.05
N THR A 313 -16.06 10.82 1.95
CA THR A 313 -15.36 11.69 1.00
C THR A 313 -15.97 11.52 -0.39
N LEU A 314 -16.49 12.60 -0.96
CA LEU A 314 -16.98 12.65 -2.35
C LEU A 314 -15.94 13.34 -3.23
N MET A 315 -15.60 12.71 -4.35
CA MET A 315 -14.56 13.15 -5.27
C MET A 315 -15.08 13.25 -6.70
N ARG A 316 -14.56 14.21 -7.44
CA ARG A 316 -14.83 14.41 -8.87
C ARG A 316 -13.56 14.16 -9.68
N THR A 317 -13.71 13.48 -10.81
CA THR A 317 -12.61 13.28 -11.77
C THR A 317 -12.59 14.36 -12.87
N ALA A 318 -11.49 14.47 -13.60
CA ALA A 318 -11.35 15.39 -14.72
C ALA A 318 -12.36 15.12 -15.84
N ASN A 319 -12.74 13.85 -16.03
CA ASN A 319 -13.80 13.45 -16.98
C ASN A 319 -15.22 13.52 -16.38
N GLY A 320 -15.38 14.09 -15.17
CA GLY A 320 -16.68 14.36 -14.58
C GLY A 320 -17.32 13.17 -13.84
N LYS A 321 -16.58 12.07 -13.63
CA LYS A 321 -17.03 10.91 -12.83
C LYS A 321 -17.06 11.26 -11.35
N VAL A 322 -17.82 10.48 -10.57
CA VAL A 322 -17.96 10.68 -9.12
C VAL A 322 -17.49 9.45 -8.36
N VAL A 323 -16.67 9.64 -7.33
CA VAL A 323 -16.24 8.57 -6.42
C VAL A 323 -16.60 8.92 -4.99
N GLU A 324 -17.09 7.92 -4.26
CA GLU A 324 -17.33 8.01 -2.82
C GLU A 324 -16.40 7.04 -2.08
N ILE A 325 -15.66 7.54 -1.09
CA ILE A 325 -14.85 6.72 -0.19
C ILE A 325 -15.32 6.92 1.25
N GLN A 326 -15.43 5.83 2.01
CA GLN A 326 -15.82 5.85 3.41
C GLN A 326 -14.73 5.23 4.30
N HIS A 327 -14.54 5.81 5.49
CA HIS A 327 -13.63 5.29 6.51
C HIS A 327 -14.35 5.15 7.85
N ASN A 328 -14.28 3.95 8.45
CA ASN A 328 -14.77 3.70 9.80
C ASN A 328 -14.06 2.50 10.42
N VAL A 329 -13.36 2.74 11.52
CA VAL A 329 -12.64 1.70 12.27
C VAL A 329 -13.06 1.55 13.72
N MET A 330 -14.10 2.29 14.12
CA MET A 330 -14.46 2.50 15.52
C MET A 330 -15.80 1.85 15.90
N THR A 331 -16.78 1.83 14.99
CA THR A 331 -18.14 1.44 15.36
C THR A 331 -18.45 -0.02 15.03
N PRO A 332 -19.20 -0.75 15.90
CA PRO A 332 -19.58 -2.13 15.65
C PRO A 332 -20.40 -2.32 14.37
N GLN A 333 -19.78 -2.92 13.36
CA GLN A 333 -20.43 -3.32 12.10
C GLN A 333 -19.58 -4.36 11.35
N PRO A 334 -20.19 -5.15 10.44
CA PRO A 334 -19.45 -6.10 9.63
C PRO A 334 -18.38 -5.46 8.76
N TYR A 335 -17.31 -6.20 8.50
CA TYR A 335 -16.26 -5.81 7.57
C TYR A 335 -16.85 -5.49 6.18
N ASN A 336 -16.51 -4.34 5.61
CA ASN A 336 -17.06 -3.89 4.34
C ASN A 336 -16.09 -2.92 3.62
N ARG A 337 -15.80 -3.20 2.34
CA ARG A 337 -15.05 -2.26 1.47
C ARG A 337 -15.92 -1.58 0.42
N LEU A 338 -17.23 -1.80 0.46
CA LEU A 338 -18.26 -1.44 -0.52
C LEU A 338 -18.02 -2.02 -1.91
N PHE A 339 -16.89 -1.66 -2.54
CA PHE A 339 -16.50 -1.91 -3.92
C PHE A 339 -17.71 -2.00 -4.86
N LYS A 340 -18.12 -0.83 -5.36
CA LYS A 340 -19.20 -0.71 -6.32
C LYS A 340 -18.76 0.05 -7.54
N LEU A 341 -19.20 -0.41 -8.70
CA LEU A 341 -19.03 0.27 -9.98
C LEU A 341 -20.41 0.45 -10.61
N THR A 342 -20.73 1.67 -11.02
CA THR A 342 -21.92 1.99 -11.82
C THR A 342 -21.47 2.53 -13.16
N GLY A 343 -21.79 1.81 -14.22
CA GLY A 343 -21.53 2.20 -15.59
C GLY A 343 -22.81 2.33 -16.42
N THR A 344 -22.67 2.87 -17.63
CA THR A 344 -23.79 3.13 -18.56
C THR A 344 -24.50 1.85 -19.04
N LYS A 345 -23.88 0.68 -18.91
CA LYS A 345 -24.43 -0.61 -19.35
C LYS A 345 -24.52 -1.67 -18.26
N GLY A 346 -24.03 -1.38 -17.06
CA GLY A 346 -23.98 -2.37 -16.00
C GLY A 346 -23.48 -1.86 -14.65
N TYR A 347 -23.55 -2.76 -13.68
CA TYR A 347 -23.27 -2.52 -12.27
C TYR A 347 -22.54 -3.73 -11.66
N ALA A 348 -21.60 -3.46 -10.75
CA ALA A 348 -20.90 -4.45 -9.95
C ALA A 348 -20.93 -4.01 -8.48
N THR A 349 -21.15 -4.95 -7.56
CA THR A 349 -21.06 -4.73 -6.11
C THR A 349 -20.47 -5.95 -5.44
N LYS A 350 -19.54 -5.76 -4.50
CA LYS A 350 -18.98 -6.90 -3.75
C LYS A 350 -19.69 -7.18 -2.43
N TYR A 351 -20.17 -6.14 -1.75
CA TYR A 351 -20.72 -6.24 -0.40
C TYR A 351 -22.22 -5.91 -0.38
N PRO A 352 -23.02 -6.56 0.50
CA PRO A 352 -22.64 -7.67 1.39
C PRO A 352 -22.42 -9.00 0.65
N THR A 353 -22.93 -9.10 -0.58
CA THR A 353 -22.76 -10.28 -1.44
C THR A 353 -22.25 -9.83 -2.81
N PRO A 354 -21.31 -10.56 -3.44
CA PRO A 354 -20.81 -10.18 -4.75
C PRO A 354 -21.88 -10.40 -5.82
N GLU A 355 -22.27 -9.36 -6.55
CA GLU A 355 -23.32 -9.41 -7.56
C GLU A 355 -23.00 -8.53 -8.78
N TYR A 356 -23.61 -8.84 -9.92
CA TYR A 356 -23.54 -8.04 -11.13
C TYR A 356 -24.94 -7.83 -11.70
N ALA A 357 -25.19 -6.67 -12.29
CA ALA A 357 -26.39 -6.41 -13.10
C ALA A 357 -25.97 -5.80 -14.43
N LEU A 358 -26.45 -6.34 -15.55
CA LEU A 358 -26.05 -5.95 -16.89
C LEU A 358 -27.28 -5.68 -17.77
N SER A 359 -27.14 -4.74 -18.71
CA SER A 359 -28.11 -4.58 -19.80
C SER A 359 -28.05 -5.77 -20.77
N GLY A 360 -29.17 -6.10 -21.43
CA GLY A 360 -29.24 -7.24 -22.36
C GLY A 360 -28.19 -7.19 -23.48
N ASP A 361 -27.87 -6.00 -24.00
CA ASP A 361 -26.85 -5.84 -25.04
C ASP A 361 -25.43 -6.14 -24.53
N ALA A 362 -25.13 -5.88 -23.25
CA ALA A 362 -23.82 -6.17 -22.66
C ALA A 362 -23.56 -7.68 -22.51
N MET A 363 -24.59 -8.53 -22.67
CA MET A 363 -24.51 -9.98 -22.53
C MET A 363 -24.31 -10.73 -23.86
N LYS A 364 -24.55 -10.08 -25.01
CA LYS A 364 -24.54 -10.76 -26.33
C LYS A 364 -23.24 -11.50 -26.63
N ASP A 365 -22.10 -10.97 -26.17
CA ASP A 365 -20.78 -11.54 -26.43
C ASP A 365 -20.18 -12.26 -25.22
N THR A 366 -20.91 -12.39 -24.10
CA THR A 366 -20.35 -12.97 -22.86
C THR A 366 -20.37 -14.50 -22.84
N GLY A 367 -21.11 -15.13 -23.76
CA GLY A 367 -21.32 -16.58 -23.78
C GLY A 367 -22.19 -17.11 -22.63
N ALA A 368 -22.75 -16.22 -21.82
CA ALA A 368 -23.71 -16.58 -20.78
C ALA A 368 -25.10 -16.87 -21.38
N PRO A 369 -25.92 -17.73 -20.75
CA PRO A 369 -27.27 -18.00 -21.21
C PRO A 369 -28.09 -16.70 -21.32
N ASN A 370 -28.47 -16.35 -22.55
CA ASN A 370 -29.37 -15.25 -22.84
C ASN A 370 -30.81 -15.73 -22.58
N MET A 371 -31.26 -15.56 -21.34
CA MET A 371 -32.63 -15.84 -20.91
C MET A 371 -33.49 -14.61 -21.15
N ASP A 372 -34.78 -14.79 -21.40
CA ASP A 372 -35.75 -13.70 -21.48
C ASP A 372 -35.70 -12.89 -20.15
N ASP A 373 -35.67 -11.55 -20.24
CA ASP A 373 -35.64 -10.55 -19.14
C ASP A 373 -34.28 -9.98 -18.62
N ILE A 374 -33.17 -10.09 -19.36
CA ILE A 374 -31.94 -9.33 -19.00
C ILE A 374 -32.11 -7.83 -19.31
N ASN A 375 -32.40 -7.03 -18.27
CA ASN A 375 -32.73 -5.60 -18.41
C ASN A 375 -32.08 -4.70 -17.35
N ALA A 376 -31.03 -5.17 -16.67
CA ALA A 376 -30.34 -4.50 -15.55
C ALA A 376 -31.22 -4.14 -14.33
N HIS A 377 -32.52 -4.47 -14.32
CA HIS A 377 -33.40 -4.23 -13.15
C HIS A 377 -33.11 -5.18 -11.99
N GLY A 378 -32.57 -6.37 -12.26
CA GLY A 378 -32.17 -7.35 -11.27
C GLY A 378 -30.72 -7.81 -11.46
N PHE A 379 -30.18 -8.48 -10.44
CA PHE A 379 -28.88 -9.13 -10.53
C PHE A 379 -28.94 -10.36 -11.47
N LEU A 380 -27.79 -10.69 -12.06
CA LEU A 380 -27.61 -11.92 -12.81
C LEU A 380 -27.91 -13.12 -11.92
N ASN A 381 -28.53 -14.16 -12.50
CA ASN A 381 -28.67 -15.42 -11.79
C ASN A 381 -27.31 -16.14 -11.64
N ALA A 382 -27.27 -17.21 -10.84
CA ALA A 382 -26.04 -17.91 -10.52
C ALA A 382 -25.31 -18.47 -11.76
N GLU A 383 -26.03 -18.96 -12.77
CA GLU A 383 -25.44 -19.51 -14.00
C GLU A 383 -24.83 -18.41 -14.87
N GLN A 384 -25.54 -17.30 -15.03
CA GLN A 384 -25.08 -16.12 -15.77
C GLN A 384 -23.85 -15.50 -15.11
N LYS A 385 -23.91 -15.28 -13.79
CA LYS A 385 -22.78 -14.76 -13.00
C LYS A 385 -21.56 -15.65 -13.15
N LYS A 386 -21.71 -16.97 -13.00
CA LYS A 386 -20.61 -17.93 -13.14
C LYS A 386 -20.01 -17.92 -14.55
N ALA A 387 -20.85 -17.83 -15.59
CA ALA A 387 -20.38 -17.73 -16.97
C ALA A 387 -19.58 -16.43 -17.20
N LEU A 388 -20.07 -15.31 -16.68
CA LEU A 388 -19.41 -14.01 -16.75
C LEU A 388 -18.05 -14.03 -16.03
N GLU A 389 -18.01 -14.50 -14.78
CA GLU A 389 -16.78 -14.64 -13.99
C GLU A 389 -15.77 -15.59 -14.65
N LYS A 390 -16.23 -16.66 -15.31
CA LYS A 390 -15.36 -17.57 -16.05
C LYS A 390 -14.75 -16.89 -17.29
N LYS A 391 -15.54 -16.14 -18.06
CA LYS A 391 -15.05 -15.43 -19.26
C LYS A 391 -14.01 -14.36 -18.89
N TYR A 392 -14.29 -13.61 -17.82
CA TYR A 392 -13.46 -12.50 -17.36
C TYR A 392 -12.55 -12.86 -16.19
N TYR A 393 -12.26 -14.16 -16.02
CA TYR A 393 -11.35 -14.59 -14.97
C TYR A 393 -9.96 -14.03 -15.23
N HIS A 394 -9.50 -13.17 -14.33
CA HIS A 394 -8.33 -12.35 -14.62
C HIS A 394 -7.05 -13.21 -14.77
N PRO A 395 -6.20 -13.00 -15.79
CA PRO A 395 -5.01 -13.83 -16.04
C PRO A 395 -4.03 -13.95 -14.85
N ILE A 396 -3.85 -12.88 -14.09
CA ILE A 396 -3.05 -12.90 -12.84
C ILE A 396 -3.61 -13.92 -11.83
N LEU A 397 -4.93 -14.03 -11.72
CA LEU A 397 -5.56 -15.01 -10.82
C LEU A 397 -5.35 -16.44 -11.31
N THR A 398 -5.38 -16.67 -12.62
CA THR A 398 -5.03 -17.97 -13.23
C THR A 398 -3.61 -18.38 -12.85
N LYS A 399 -2.67 -17.43 -12.85
CA LYS A 399 -1.25 -17.70 -12.60
C LYS A 399 -0.94 -17.88 -11.10
N PHE A 400 -1.42 -16.97 -10.25
CA PHE A 400 -0.99 -16.89 -8.85
C PHE A 400 -2.08 -17.27 -7.84
N GLY A 401 -3.33 -17.37 -8.27
CA GLY A 401 -4.47 -17.45 -7.36
C GLY A 401 -4.51 -18.71 -6.51
N GLU A 402 -4.26 -19.87 -7.11
CA GLU A 402 -4.28 -21.14 -6.36
C GLU A 402 -3.24 -21.15 -5.23
N LYS A 403 -1.99 -20.82 -5.53
CA LYS A 403 -0.93 -20.66 -4.51
C LYS A 403 -1.31 -19.59 -3.50
N GLY A 404 -1.86 -18.46 -3.95
CA GLY A 404 -2.29 -17.39 -3.07
C GLY A 404 -3.32 -17.83 -2.03
N ARG A 405 -4.35 -18.60 -2.42
CA ARG A 405 -5.37 -19.10 -1.47
C ARG A 405 -4.79 -19.94 -0.34
N ALA A 406 -3.72 -20.69 -0.61
CA ALA A 406 -3.03 -21.47 0.41
C ALA A 406 -2.26 -20.62 1.44
N MET A 407 -2.04 -19.32 1.15
CA MET A 407 -1.19 -18.41 1.93
C MET A 407 -1.96 -17.42 2.83
N GLY A 408 -3.30 -17.54 2.91
CA GLY A 408 -4.14 -16.72 3.79
C GLY A 408 -4.69 -15.42 3.16
N HIS A 409 -5.52 -14.70 3.92
CA HIS A 409 -6.17 -13.44 3.50
C HIS A 409 -6.87 -13.49 2.13
N GLY A 410 -7.48 -14.63 1.80
CA GLY A 410 -8.10 -14.87 0.48
C GLY A 410 -7.11 -15.00 -0.69
N GLY A 411 -5.82 -14.77 -0.47
CA GLY A 411 -4.72 -14.92 -1.42
C GLY A 411 -4.21 -13.64 -2.09
N MET A 412 -4.91 -12.51 -1.90
CA MET A 412 -4.56 -11.23 -2.55
C MET A 412 -3.16 -10.73 -2.18
N ASP A 413 -2.73 -10.96 -0.94
CA ASP A 413 -1.39 -10.57 -0.45
C ASP A 413 -0.26 -11.27 -1.24
N PHE A 414 -0.39 -12.58 -1.45
CA PHE A 414 0.61 -13.36 -2.18
C PHE A 414 0.63 -12.99 -3.66
N ILE A 415 -0.52 -12.69 -4.25
CA ILE A 415 -0.64 -12.27 -5.64
C ILE A 415 0.08 -10.92 -5.84
N MET A 416 -0.16 -9.95 -4.95
CA MET A 416 0.52 -8.66 -4.96
C MET A 416 2.05 -8.82 -4.89
N ASP A 417 2.54 -9.57 -3.89
CA ASP A 417 3.98 -9.78 -3.70
C ASP A 417 4.60 -10.50 -4.91
N SER A 418 3.91 -11.50 -5.45
CA SER A 418 4.34 -12.23 -6.65
C SER A 418 4.36 -11.34 -7.88
N ARG A 419 3.41 -10.41 -8.02
CA ARG A 419 3.36 -9.43 -9.12
C ARG A 419 4.48 -8.42 -9.05
N LEU A 420 4.78 -7.90 -7.86
CA LEU A 420 5.94 -7.04 -7.63
C LEU A 420 7.23 -7.75 -8.08
N VAL A 421 7.48 -8.97 -7.60
CA VAL A 421 8.67 -9.75 -7.96
C VAL A 421 8.69 -10.08 -9.45
N TYR A 422 7.56 -10.51 -10.03
CA TYR A 422 7.44 -10.80 -11.45
C TYR A 422 7.81 -9.60 -12.32
N CYS A 423 7.34 -8.40 -11.99
CA CYS A 423 7.65 -7.21 -12.76
C CYS A 423 9.13 -6.84 -12.67
N LEU A 424 9.74 -6.94 -11.48
CA LEU A 424 11.18 -6.71 -11.30
C LEU A 424 12.03 -7.73 -12.06
N GLN A 425 11.65 -9.01 -12.04
CA GLN A 425 12.37 -10.06 -12.76
C GLN A 425 12.30 -9.89 -14.27
N ASN A 426 11.18 -9.38 -14.78
CA ASN A 426 10.96 -9.18 -16.21
C ASN A 426 11.24 -7.75 -16.70
N GLY A 427 11.65 -6.81 -15.84
CA GLY A 427 11.94 -5.42 -16.22
C GLY A 427 10.70 -4.69 -16.75
N LEU A 428 9.55 -4.95 -16.12
CA LEU A 428 8.25 -4.39 -16.48
C LEU A 428 7.89 -3.23 -15.54
N PRO A 429 6.99 -2.32 -15.96
CA PRO A 429 6.40 -1.39 -15.02
C PRO A 429 5.62 -2.14 -13.94
N LEU A 430 5.62 -1.57 -12.74
CA LEU A 430 4.80 -2.08 -11.65
C LEU A 430 3.33 -1.74 -11.90
N ASP A 431 2.44 -2.54 -11.32
CA ASP A 431 0.98 -2.39 -11.46
C ASP A 431 0.46 -1.12 -10.78
N MET A 432 1.21 -0.59 -9.80
CA MET A 432 0.93 0.66 -9.10
C MET A 432 2.25 1.41 -8.95
N ASP A 433 2.25 2.74 -9.06
CA ASP A 433 3.46 3.55 -8.95
C ASP A 433 3.37 4.61 -7.84
N VAL A 434 4.38 5.48 -7.76
CA VAL A 434 4.46 6.51 -6.73
C VAL A 434 3.36 7.58 -6.84
N TYR A 435 2.76 7.75 -8.03
CA TYR A 435 1.64 8.68 -8.20
C TYR A 435 0.36 8.08 -7.64
N ASP A 436 0.12 6.79 -7.86
CA ASP A 436 -0.98 6.06 -7.20
C ASP A 436 -0.87 6.16 -5.68
N LEU A 437 0.34 5.90 -5.16
CA LEU A 437 0.65 6.04 -3.74
C LEU A 437 0.23 7.41 -3.22
N ALA A 438 0.67 8.47 -3.89
CA ALA A 438 0.41 9.84 -3.47
C ALA A 438 -1.08 10.20 -3.56
N GLU A 439 -1.75 9.85 -4.65
CA GLU A 439 -3.16 10.11 -4.90
C GLU A 439 -4.04 9.42 -3.85
N TRP A 440 -3.71 8.18 -3.46
CA TRP A 440 -4.53 7.44 -2.50
C TRP A 440 -4.25 7.85 -1.06
N CYS A 441 -3.00 8.15 -0.72
CA CYS A 441 -2.62 8.54 0.64
C CYS A 441 -3.01 10.00 0.97
N CYS A 442 -3.17 10.87 -0.03
CA CYS A 442 -3.46 12.29 0.22
C CYS A 442 -4.85 12.56 0.82
N LEU A 443 -5.78 11.58 0.77
CA LEU A 443 -7.14 11.73 1.29
C LEU A 443 -7.19 12.07 2.78
N SER A 444 -6.17 11.68 3.56
CA SER A 444 -6.07 12.06 4.96
C SER A 444 -5.92 13.58 5.10
N GLU A 445 -4.91 14.18 4.48
CA GLU A 445 -4.66 15.61 4.60
C GLU A 445 -5.70 16.45 3.84
N LEU A 446 -6.05 16.08 2.61
CA LEU A 446 -7.05 16.81 1.84
C LEU A 446 -8.44 16.73 2.49
N GLY A 447 -8.80 15.57 3.04
CA GLY A 447 -10.05 15.41 3.80
C GLY A 447 -10.07 16.25 5.07
N ALA A 448 -8.96 16.31 5.80
CA ALA A 448 -8.81 17.21 6.95
C ALA A 448 -8.96 18.68 6.55
N LEU A 449 -8.32 19.11 5.46
CA LEU A 449 -8.44 20.48 4.93
C LEU A 449 -9.89 20.83 4.61
N SER A 450 -10.65 19.92 3.99
CA SER A 450 -12.08 20.11 3.74
C SER A 450 -12.83 20.32 5.05
N MET A 451 -12.73 19.36 5.97
CA MET A 451 -13.52 19.34 7.21
C MET A 451 -13.18 20.48 8.17
N ASP A 452 -11.91 20.87 8.25
CA ASP A 452 -11.45 21.98 9.09
C ASP A 452 -11.83 23.35 8.49
N ASN A 453 -12.16 23.42 7.19
CA ASN A 453 -12.69 24.59 6.52
C ASN A 453 -14.20 24.47 6.25
N ASN A 454 -14.95 23.95 7.22
CA ASN A 454 -16.42 23.81 7.16
C ASN A 454 -16.90 22.93 5.98
N CYS A 455 -16.21 21.82 5.76
CA CYS A 455 -16.48 20.86 4.68
C CYS A 455 -16.44 21.50 3.28
N ALA A 456 -15.48 22.41 3.06
CA ALA A 456 -15.30 23.09 1.79
C ALA A 456 -14.75 22.15 0.71
N ALA A 457 -14.99 22.50 -0.56
CA ALA A 457 -14.35 21.82 -1.68
C ALA A 457 -12.83 22.06 -1.66
N VAL A 458 -12.04 21.01 -1.85
CA VAL A 458 -10.57 21.05 -1.89
C VAL A 458 -10.08 20.44 -3.20
N THR A 459 -9.12 21.07 -3.89
CA THR A 459 -8.58 20.49 -5.13
C THR A 459 -7.58 19.38 -4.84
N PHE A 460 -7.53 18.38 -5.73
CA PHE A 460 -6.40 17.46 -5.79
C PHE A 460 -5.22 18.14 -6.49
N PRO A 461 -4.01 18.12 -5.91
CA PRO A 461 -2.82 18.49 -6.65
C PRO A 461 -2.56 17.47 -7.78
N ASP A 462 -1.91 17.89 -8.85
CA ASP A 462 -1.54 16.99 -9.95
C ASP A 462 -0.22 16.29 -9.63
N PHE A 463 -0.26 15.13 -8.98
CA PHE A 463 0.97 14.39 -8.64
C PHE A 463 1.83 14.04 -9.85
N THR A 464 1.24 13.92 -11.03
CA THR A 464 1.96 13.65 -12.28
C THR A 464 2.50 14.91 -12.95
N ARG A 465 2.10 16.09 -12.49
CA ARG A 465 2.43 17.41 -13.07
C ARG A 465 2.01 17.55 -14.54
N GLY A 466 0.79 17.11 -14.84
CA GLY A 466 0.17 17.20 -16.17
C GLY A 466 0.33 15.96 -17.05
N HIS A 467 1.07 14.94 -16.59
CA HIS A 467 1.36 13.74 -17.37
C HIS A 467 0.30 12.61 -17.23
N TRP A 468 -0.69 12.75 -16.32
CA TRP A 468 -1.73 11.75 -16.02
C TRP A 468 -2.55 11.28 -17.23
N ASN A 469 -2.51 12.05 -18.33
CA ASN A 469 -3.27 11.79 -19.54
C ASN A 469 -2.41 11.24 -20.70
N GLU A 470 -1.11 11.02 -20.50
CA GLU A 470 -0.20 10.49 -21.53
C GLU A 470 -0.37 8.98 -21.75
N VAL A 471 -0.60 8.23 -20.67
CA VAL A 471 -1.00 6.83 -20.74
C VAL A 471 -2.53 6.77 -20.81
N LYS A 472 -3.08 5.88 -21.65
CA LYS A 472 -4.53 5.71 -21.83
C LYS A 472 -4.95 4.29 -21.49
N GLY A 473 -5.86 4.17 -20.54
CA GLY A 473 -6.34 2.91 -19.99
C GLY A 473 -5.33 2.27 -19.04
N TYR A 474 -5.82 1.84 -17.89
CA TYR A 474 -5.09 0.98 -16.96
C TYR A 474 -4.93 -0.42 -17.56
N LYS A 475 -3.72 -0.97 -17.47
CA LYS A 475 -3.41 -2.35 -17.86
C LYS A 475 -2.24 -2.90 -17.07
N HIS A 476 -2.33 -4.18 -16.70
CA HIS A 476 -1.20 -4.92 -16.17
C HIS A 476 -0.18 -5.21 -17.28
N ALA A 477 1.10 -5.16 -16.95
CA ALA A 477 2.17 -5.52 -17.87
C ALA A 477 2.56 -7.00 -17.75
N TYR A 478 2.80 -7.63 -18.89
CA TYR A 478 3.23 -9.03 -19.02
C TYR A 478 4.45 -9.14 -19.92
N ALA A 479 5.33 -10.06 -19.60
CA ALA A 479 6.41 -10.47 -20.48
C ALA A 479 5.85 -11.34 -21.63
N PRO A 480 6.52 -11.38 -22.79
CA PRO A 480 6.23 -12.39 -23.80
C PRO A 480 6.36 -13.80 -23.21
N ALA A 481 5.49 -14.74 -23.62
CA ALA A 481 5.39 -16.07 -23.00
C ALA A 481 6.73 -16.85 -22.96
N GLU A 482 7.55 -16.74 -24.00
CA GLU A 482 8.87 -17.38 -24.04
C GLU A 482 9.86 -16.74 -23.06
N GLU A 483 9.89 -15.41 -22.98
CA GLU A 483 10.73 -14.68 -22.01
C GLU A 483 10.28 -14.94 -20.58
N GLU A 484 8.96 -14.99 -20.34
CA GLU A 484 8.37 -15.33 -19.06
C GLU A 484 8.80 -16.72 -18.60
N ALA A 485 8.62 -17.74 -19.45
CA ALA A 485 9.02 -19.12 -19.13
C ALA A 485 10.52 -19.23 -18.84
N ALA A 486 11.36 -18.49 -19.58
CA ALA A 486 12.80 -18.46 -19.34
C ALA A 486 13.17 -17.79 -18.01
N THR A 487 12.50 -16.69 -17.65
CA THR A 487 12.67 -16.02 -16.36
C THR A 487 12.24 -16.94 -15.21
N GLU A 488 11.10 -17.61 -15.34
CA GLU A 488 10.57 -18.53 -14.31
C GLU A 488 11.50 -19.72 -14.08
N ALA A 489 11.98 -20.36 -15.15
CA ALA A 489 12.92 -21.46 -15.04
C ALA A 489 14.22 -21.05 -14.32
N LYS A 490 14.71 -19.82 -14.53
CA LYS A 490 15.88 -19.28 -13.82
C LYS A 490 15.56 -18.99 -12.35
N ALA A 491 14.40 -18.42 -12.07
CA ALA A 491 13.94 -18.13 -10.71
C ALA A 491 13.78 -19.42 -9.88
N GLU A 492 13.18 -20.46 -10.46
CA GLU A 492 13.05 -21.79 -9.85
C GLU A 492 14.42 -22.45 -9.62
N ALA A 493 15.30 -22.39 -10.61
CA ALA A 493 16.67 -22.91 -10.49
C ALA A 493 17.45 -22.20 -9.37
N TYR A 494 17.32 -20.87 -9.25
CA TYR A 494 17.92 -20.10 -8.16
C TYR A 494 17.43 -20.58 -6.79
N THR A 495 16.11 -20.66 -6.63
CA THR A 495 15.50 -21.10 -5.36
C THR A 495 15.93 -22.52 -4.99
N ALA A 496 16.01 -23.44 -5.96
CA ALA A 496 16.49 -24.79 -5.72
C ALA A 496 17.97 -24.80 -5.28
N ALA A 497 18.84 -24.07 -6.00
CA ALA A 497 20.25 -23.95 -5.67
C ALA A 497 20.46 -23.34 -4.29
N GLN A 498 19.66 -22.33 -3.90
CA GLN A 498 19.75 -21.69 -2.58
C GLN A 498 19.48 -22.67 -1.45
N LYS A 499 18.46 -23.52 -1.61
CA LYS A 499 18.14 -24.56 -0.62
C LYS A 499 19.24 -25.60 -0.53
N GLU A 500 19.78 -26.03 -1.66
CA GLU A 500 20.91 -26.96 -1.71
C GLU A 500 22.15 -26.38 -1.01
N ALA A 501 22.51 -25.13 -1.31
CA ALA A 501 23.66 -24.45 -0.71
C ALA A 501 23.49 -24.26 0.81
N THR A 502 22.27 -23.98 1.27
CA THR A 502 21.92 -23.87 2.69
C THR A 502 22.21 -25.17 3.44
N ILE A 503 21.77 -26.30 2.87
CA ILE A 503 21.99 -27.64 3.43
C ILE A 503 23.47 -28.02 3.34
N ALA A 504 24.08 -27.90 2.17
CA ALA A 504 25.46 -28.31 1.92
C ALA A 504 26.50 -27.54 2.77
N CYS A 505 26.17 -26.30 3.18
CA CYS A 505 27.01 -25.49 4.05
C CYS A 505 26.59 -25.55 5.54
N ASN A 506 25.59 -26.36 5.89
CA ASN A 506 25.10 -26.54 7.26
C ASN A 506 24.75 -25.22 7.97
N LEU A 507 24.12 -24.29 7.24
CA LEU A 507 23.99 -22.89 7.68
C LEU A 507 23.17 -22.74 8.96
N TRP A 508 22.04 -23.45 9.07
CA TRP A 508 21.16 -23.34 10.24
C TRP A 508 21.80 -23.86 11.52
N THR A 509 22.54 -24.98 11.46
CA THR A 509 23.30 -25.45 12.62
C THR A 509 24.40 -24.47 13.02
N LEU A 510 25.11 -23.89 12.04
CA LEU A 510 26.13 -22.88 12.33
C LEU A 510 25.52 -21.59 12.91
N TYR A 511 24.34 -21.19 12.43
CA TYR A 511 23.58 -20.07 12.96
C TYR A 511 23.14 -20.33 14.41
N ASP A 512 22.60 -21.52 14.70
CA ASP A 512 22.20 -21.91 16.06
C ASP A 512 23.41 -21.94 17.02
N ASN A 513 24.59 -22.35 16.54
CA ASN A 513 25.83 -22.28 17.33
C ASN A 513 26.21 -20.83 17.69
N VAL A 514 25.93 -19.86 16.83
CA VAL A 514 26.13 -18.43 17.15
C VAL A 514 25.14 -17.99 18.23
N LYS A 515 23.87 -18.38 18.10
CA LYS A 515 22.80 -18.01 19.04
C LYS A 515 22.98 -18.63 20.43
N ASN A 516 23.45 -19.86 20.49
CA ASN A 516 23.60 -20.63 21.72
C ASN A 516 24.97 -20.46 22.39
N ALA A 517 25.88 -19.64 21.82
CA ALA A 517 27.20 -19.42 22.41
C ALA A 517 27.11 -18.70 23.76
N THR A 518 27.71 -19.28 24.80
CA THR A 518 27.58 -18.87 26.19
C THR A 518 28.48 -17.69 26.59
N ASP A 519 29.49 -17.37 25.79
CA ASP A 519 30.43 -16.28 26.04
C ASP A 519 30.90 -15.60 24.74
N ALA A 520 31.52 -14.42 24.87
CA ALA A 520 31.94 -13.60 23.73
C ALA A 520 32.99 -14.30 22.83
N LYS A 521 33.89 -15.10 23.40
CA LYS A 521 34.93 -15.81 22.64
C LYS A 521 34.33 -16.96 21.84
N ALA A 522 33.43 -17.73 22.46
CA ALA A 522 32.66 -18.77 21.79
C ALA A 522 31.81 -18.18 20.66
N LYS A 523 31.11 -17.06 20.92
CA LYS A 523 30.29 -16.37 19.93
C LYS A 523 31.11 -15.88 18.75
N ALA A 524 32.26 -15.23 18.99
CA ALA A 524 33.15 -14.77 17.90
C ALA A 524 33.69 -15.93 17.06
N LYS A 525 34.03 -17.07 17.68
CA LYS A 525 34.48 -18.28 16.97
C LYS A 525 33.35 -18.88 16.12
N ALA A 526 32.14 -19.01 16.67
CA ALA A 526 30.97 -19.51 15.96
C ALA A 526 30.58 -18.59 14.81
N GLN A 527 30.59 -17.27 15.03
CA GLN A 527 30.29 -16.26 14.01
C GLN A 527 31.24 -16.39 12.82
N LYS A 528 32.56 -16.46 13.08
CA LYS A 528 33.56 -16.63 12.02
C LYS A 528 33.36 -17.93 11.22
N ALA A 529 32.88 -19.00 11.85
CA ALA A 529 32.57 -20.24 11.14
C ALA A 529 31.31 -20.10 10.28
N TYR A 530 30.26 -19.49 10.82
CA TYR A 530 29.02 -19.18 10.10
C TYR A 530 29.28 -18.26 8.90
N ASP A 531 30.02 -17.16 9.07
CA ASP A 531 30.33 -16.21 8.00
C ASP A 531 31.08 -16.88 6.85
N ARG A 532 32.06 -17.73 7.17
CA ARG A 532 32.80 -18.51 6.17
C ARG A 532 31.89 -19.46 5.40
N ALA A 533 30.96 -20.11 6.09
CA ALA A 533 30.00 -21.02 5.47
C ALA A 533 28.99 -20.26 4.61
N LYS A 534 28.49 -19.09 5.06
CA LYS A 534 27.60 -18.22 4.29
C LYS A 534 28.29 -17.72 3.02
N VAL A 535 29.55 -17.28 3.08
CA VAL A 535 30.34 -16.92 1.88
C VAL A 535 30.51 -18.12 0.94
N LYS A 536 30.73 -19.33 1.48
CA LYS A 536 30.83 -20.55 0.66
C LYS A 536 29.50 -20.88 -0.03
N ALA A 537 28.37 -20.73 0.66
CA ALA A 537 27.04 -20.95 0.11
C ALA A 537 26.75 -20.00 -1.05
N HIS A 538 27.03 -18.69 -0.90
CA HIS A 538 26.86 -17.73 -2.00
C HIS A 538 27.79 -18.04 -3.19
N LYS A 539 29.04 -18.45 -2.96
CA LYS A 539 29.91 -18.91 -4.06
C LYS A 539 29.37 -20.15 -4.79
N GLN A 540 28.70 -21.06 -4.07
CA GLN A 540 28.03 -22.21 -4.69
C GLN A 540 26.82 -21.75 -5.52
N LEU A 541 26.05 -20.78 -5.02
CA LEU A 541 24.95 -20.15 -5.75
C LEU A 541 25.41 -19.49 -7.04
N ASP A 542 26.40 -18.59 -6.94
CA ASP A 542 26.95 -17.89 -8.10
C ASP A 542 27.45 -18.88 -9.16
N LYS A 543 28.10 -19.97 -8.73
CA LYS A 543 28.56 -21.02 -9.65
C LYS A 543 27.38 -21.74 -10.30
N ALA A 544 26.35 -22.10 -9.54
CA ALA A 544 25.16 -22.79 -10.07
C ALA A 544 24.42 -21.93 -11.11
N MET A 545 24.35 -20.62 -10.88
CA MET A 545 23.69 -19.68 -11.79
C MET A 545 24.50 -19.35 -13.05
N ASN A 546 25.83 -19.42 -12.98
CA ASN A 546 26.72 -19.18 -14.12
C ASN A 546 27.07 -20.44 -14.93
N ALA A 547 26.70 -21.63 -14.46
CA ALA A 547 27.08 -22.91 -15.08
C ALA A 547 26.13 -23.37 -16.22
N LYS A 548 25.24 -22.51 -16.73
CA LYS A 548 24.27 -22.86 -17.78
C LYS A 548 24.23 -21.82 -18.89
#